data_AF-C2FT95-F1
#
_entry.id   AF-C2FT95-F1
#
_cell.length_a   1.000
_cell.length_b   1.000
_cell.length_c   1.000
_cell.angle_alpha   90.00
_cell.angle_beta   90.00
_cell.angle_gamma   90.00
#
_symmetry.space_group_name_H-M   'P 1'
#
loop_
_entity.id
_entity.type
_entity.pdbx_description
1 polymer ?
#
loop_
_entity_poly.entity_id
_entity_poly.type
_entity_poly.pdbx_seq_one_letter_code
_entity_poly.pdbx_strand_id
1 'polypeptide(L)'
;MKKHLIILLLLLTGSLLRAQVSLITVNKDNIDRNRIPYSGTRIMMADAVETNGPARMYIFSKNEKGTDKDSLYAEEFLKENDKWILQSKKDFCFPDEILMTWSNRKAFFDSDKDHYPESLFIFSKNAASNIDQQHAVILLLFHKKQFYTIEAKAADSYQKDYFSANFEQLPAPVKDKVLAYWQNLDKED
;
A
#
# COMPACT_ATOMS: atom_id res chain seq x y z
N MET A 1 -28.20 -41.48 15.48
CA MET A 1 -28.32 -40.09 15.95
C MET A 1 -26.99 -39.45 16.39
N LYS A 2 -26.17 -40.09 17.25
CA LYS A 2 -24.86 -39.52 17.68
C LYS A 2 -23.85 -39.22 16.56
N LYS A 3 -23.83 -40.00 15.46
CA LYS A 3 -22.88 -39.81 14.34
C LYS A 3 -23.16 -38.57 13.47
N HIS A 4 -24.43 -38.16 13.32
CA HIS A 4 -24.79 -36.97 12.53
C HIS A 4 -24.59 -35.66 13.30
N LEU A 5 -24.67 -35.71 14.64
CA LEU A 5 -24.41 -34.56 15.51
C LEU A 5 -22.92 -34.15 15.46
N ILE A 6 -22.01 -35.11 15.34
CA ILE A 6 -20.55 -34.88 15.23
C ILE A 6 -20.22 -34.19 13.90
N ILE A 7 -20.86 -34.59 12.79
CA ILE A 7 -20.66 -33.98 11.47
C ILE A 7 -21.19 -32.54 11.46
N LEU A 8 -22.33 -32.28 12.12
CA LEU A 8 -22.87 -30.92 12.26
C LEU A 8 -21.96 -30.03 13.11
N LEU A 9 -21.34 -30.57 14.17
CA LEU A 9 -20.39 -29.85 15.01
C LEU A 9 -19.09 -29.52 14.26
N LEU A 10 -18.59 -30.46 13.44
CA LEU A 10 -17.41 -30.26 12.57
C LEU A 10 -17.65 -29.23 11.45
N LEU A 11 -18.87 -29.17 10.89
CA LEU A 11 -19.27 -28.17 9.89
C LEU A 11 -19.40 -26.76 10.51
N LEU A 12 -19.81 -26.65 11.78
CA LEU A 12 -19.92 -25.37 12.49
C LEU A 12 -18.55 -24.80 12.90
N THR A 13 -17.57 -25.65 13.25
CA THR A 13 -16.22 -25.18 13.62
C THR A 13 -15.36 -24.71 12.45
N GLY A 14 -15.74 -25.02 11.20
CA GLY A 14 -14.96 -24.68 10.00
C GLY A 14 -15.15 -23.25 9.48
N SER A 15 -15.96 -22.41 10.12
CA SER A 15 -16.48 -21.19 9.48
C SER A 15 -16.00 -19.84 10.02
N LEU A 16 -15.09 -19.77 11.00
CA LEU A 16 -14.82 -18.49 11.70
C LEU A 16 -13.35 -18.09 11.87
N LEU A 17 -12.49 -18.33 10.88
CA LEU A 17 -11.18 -17.67 10.80
C LEU A 17 -10.95 -17.12 9.39
N ARG A 18 -11.84 -16.24 8.93
CA ARG A 18 -11.46 -15.29 7.88
C ARG A 18 -10.66 -14.19 8.56
N ALA A 19 -9.37 -14.05 8.24
CA ALA A 19 -8.60 -12.89 8.65
C ALA A 19 -9.31 -11.64 8.13
N GLN A 20 -9.81 -10.82 9.05
CA GLN A 20 -10.53 -9.61 8.69
C GLN A 20 -9.50 -8.50 8.60
N VAL A 21 -9.35 -7.92 7.40
CA VAL A 21 -8.60 -6.68 7.21
C VAL A 21 -9.61 -5.54 7.38
N SER A 22 -9.38 -4.70 8.38
CA SER A 22 -10.23 -3.55 8.71
C SER A 22 -9.47 -2.26 8.44
N LEU A 23 -10.12 -1.32 7.74
CA LEU A 23 -9.58 0.02 7.53
C LEU A 23 -10.02 0.92 8.67
N ILE A 24 -9.07 1.61 9.29
CA ILE A 24 -9.34 2.67 10.26
C ILE A 24 -9.28 4.00 9.51
N THR A 25 -10.33 4.81 9.66
CA THR A 25 -10.33 6.18 9.15
C THR A 25 -9.26 7.00 9.87
N VAL A 26 -8.28 7.49 9.12
CA VAL A 26 -7.23 8.38 9.63
C VAL A 26 -7.52 9.80 9.16
N ASN A 27 -7.66 10.72 10.12
CA ASN A 27 -7.59 12.14 9.82
C ASN A 27 -6.12 12.57 9.80
N LYS A 28 -5.56 12.76 8.61
CA LYS A 28 -4.16 13.16 8.41
C LYS A 28 -3.80 14.47 9.12
N ASP A 29 -4.75 15.38 9.33
CA ASP A 29 -4.51 16.68 9.96
C ASP A 29 -4.33 16.55 11.48
N ASN A 30 -4.72 15.41 12.06
CA ASN A 30 -4.57 15.10 13.48
C ASN A 30 -3.31 14.24 13.77
N ILE A 31 -2.48 13.95 12.77
CA ILE A 31 -1.25 13.18 12.97
C ILE A 31 -0.20 14.07 13.65
N ASP A 32 0.06 13.78 14.93
CA ASP A 32 1.09 14.44 15.70
C ASP A 32 2.48 13.84 15.40
N ARG A 33 3.35 14.66 14.80
CA ARG A 33 4.73 14.29 14.46
C ARG A 33 5.56 13.86 15.67
N ASN A 34 5.26 14.37 16.87
CA ASN A 34 5.96 13.96 18.08
C ASN A 34 5.61 12.52 18.49
N ARG A 35 4.45 12.03 18.06
CA ARG A 35 3.97 10.66 18.33
C ARG A 35 4.29 9.69 17.20
N ILE A 36 4.34 10.19 15.96
CA ILE A 36 4.66 9.43 14.75
C ILE A 36 5.71 10.22 13.98
N PRO A 37 7.01 9.91 14.12
CA PRO A 37 8.09 10.71 13.54
C PRO A 37 8.28 10.39 12.05
N TYR A 38 7.30 10.77 11.23
CA TYR A 38 7.33 10.57 9.78
C TYR A 38 8.25 11.59 9.07
N SER A 39 8.75 11.20 7.89
CA SER A 39 9.63 11.99 7.04
C SER A 39 8.86 13.07 6.26
N GLY A 40 9.56 14.02 5.64
CA GLY A 40 8.93 15.11 4.89
C GLY A 40 8.16 16.09 5.78
N THR A 41 7.45 17.04 5.18
CA THR A 41 6.74 18.11 5.88
C THR A 41 5.23 18.04 5.67
N ARG A 42 4.78 17.63 4.48
CA ARG A 42 3.38 17.65 4.06
C ARG A 42 2.86 16.22 3.93
N ILE A 43 1.86 15.82 4.71
CA ILE A 43 1.20 14.52 4.53
C ILE A 43 0.25 14.62 3.33
N MET A 44 0.45 13.73 2.35
CA MET A 44 -0.40 13.59 1.17
C MET A 44 -1.53 12.60 1.44
N MET A 45 -1.21 11.48 2.07
CA MET A 45 -2.14 10.41 2.38
C MET A 45 -1.69 9.71 3.66
N ALA A 46 -2.65 9.30 4.48
CA ALA A 46 -2.40 8.43 5.61
C ALA A 46 -3.55 7.45 5.75
N ASP A 47 -3.22 6.18 5.94
CA ASP A 47 -4.18 5.09 6.13
C ASP A 47 -3.71 4.19 7.27
N ALA A 48 -4.64 3.73 8.10
CA ALA A 48 -4.34 2.75 9.12
C ALA A 48 -5.17 1.48 8.89
N VAL A 49 -4.51 0.35 9.05
CA VAL A 49 -5.05 -0.98 8.75
C VAL A 49 -4.86 -1.87 9.96
N GLU A 50 -5.93 -2.52 10.36
CA GLU A 50 -5.91 -3.57 11.37
C GLU A 50 -6.16 -4.92 10.71
N THR A 51 -5.40 -5.91 11.13
CA THR A 51 -5.65 -7.33 10.88
C THR A 51 -5.97 -7.99 12.23
N ASN A 52 -5.83 -9.31 12.34
CA ASN A 52 -5.83 -9.97 13.65
C ASN A 52 -4.57 -9.64 14.50
N GLY A 53 -3.62 -8.86 13.96
CA GLY A 53 -2.42 -8.39 14.65
C GLY A 53 -2.45 -6.89 14.99
N PRO A 54 -1.30 -6.31 15.36
CA PRO A 54 -1.24 -4.89 15.70
C PRO A 54 -1.52 -4.00 14.49
N ALA A 55 -2.17 -2.85 14.75
CA ALA A 55 -2.48 -1.85 13.73
C ALA A 55 -1.21 -1.37 13.02
N ARG A 56 -1.32 -1.20 11.70
CA ARG A 56 -0.29 -0.57 10.87
C ARG A 56 -0.79 0.76 10.35
N MET A 57 0.11 1.71 10.18
CA MET A 57 -0.17 3.00 9.57
C MET A 57 0.78 3.24 8.42
N TYR A 58 0.24 3.62 7.27
CA TYR A 58 0.96 3.99 6.07
C TYR A 58 0.87 5.50 5.94
N ILE A 59 2.02 6.18 5.92
CA ILE A 59 2.09 7.62 5.74
C ILE A 59 2.86 7.90 4.45
N PHE A 60 2.22 8.67 3.58
CA PHE A 60 2.83 9.22 2.38
C PHE A 60 2.96 10.71 2.55
N SER A 61 4.19 11.21 2.54
CA SER A 61 4.46 12.63 2.74
C SER A 61 5.42 13.16 1.68
N LYS A 62 5.40 14.47 1.50
CA LYS A 62 6.34 15.20 0.64
C LYS A 62 7.16 16.18 1.45
N ASN A 63 8.32 16.55 0.93
CA ASN A 63 9.12 17.68 1.42
C ASN A 63 8.37 19.01 1.24
N GLU A 64 8.96 20.15 1.59
CA GLU A 64 8.27 21.45 1.46
C GLU A 64 7.93 21.78 0.00
N LYS A 65 6.91 22.63 -0.22
CA LYS A 65 6.63 23.12 -1.58
C LYS A 65 7.76 24.06 -2.01
N GLY A 66 8.14 24.02 -3.28
CA GLY A 66 9.13 24.94 -3.85
C GLY A 66 10.59 24.54 -3.63
N THR A 67 10.86 23.35 -3.09
CA THR A 67 12.20 22.75 -3.12
C THR A 67 12.49 22.19 -4.51
N ASP A 68 13.76 22.22 -4.94
CA ASP A 68 14.20 21.83 -6.30
C ASP A 68 13.80 20.41 -6.74
N LYS A 69 13.51 19.50 -5.82
CA LYS A 69 13.09 18.13 -6.13
C LYS A 69 11.89 17.74 -5.28
N ASP A 70 10.80 17.30 -5.91
CA ASP A 70 9.62 16.81 -5.19
C ASP A 70 9.88 15.36 -4.75
N SER A 71 10.11 15.19 -3.44
CA SER A 71 10.34 13.87 -2.85
C SER A 71 9.04 13.33 -2.29
N LEU A 72 8.72 12.07 -2.55
CA LEU A 72 7.69 11.31 -1.85
C LEU A 72 8.36 10.33 -0.88
N TYR A 73 8.05 10.46 0.40
CA TYR A 73 8.41 9.50 1.44
C TYR A 73 7.22 8.57 1.67
N ALA A 74 7.44 7.26 1.55
CA ALA A 74 6.46 6.21 1.80
C ALA A 74 6.91 5.41 3.02
N GLU A 75 6.16 5.50 4.11
CA GLU A 75 6.55 4.94 5.40
C GLU A 75 5.44 4.08 5.99
N GLU A 76 5.84 2.95 6.59
CA GLU A 76 4.97 2.06 7.36
C GLU A 76 5.37 2.10 8.83
N PHE A 77 4.39 2.27 9.70
CA PHE A 77 4.53 2.22 11.14
C PHE A 77 3.68 1.08 11.71
N LEU A 78 4.16 0.43 12.75
CA LEU A 78 3.43 -0.59 13.52
C LEU A 78 3.12 -0.04 14.90
N LYS A 79 1.89 -0.23 15.38
CA LYS A 79 1.49 0.14 16.74
C LYS A 79 1.93 -0.93 17.72
N GLU A 80 2.87 -0.63 18.60
CA GLU A 80 3.31 -1.49 19.70
C GLU A 80 3.32 -0.70 21.00
N ASN A 81 2.69 -1.23 22.07
CA ASN A 81 2.65 -0.59 23.39
C ASN A 81 2.28 0.90 23.35
N ASP A 82 1.22 1.22 22.58
CA ASP A 82 0.72 2.59 22.32
C ASP A 82 1.71 3.56 21.66
N LYS A 83 2.79 3.04 21.07
CA LYS A 83 3.76 3.79 20.27
C LYS A 83 3.75 3.33 18.82
N TRP A 84 3.99 4.25 17.90
CA TRP A 84 4.16 3.95 16.48
C TRP A 84 5.64 3.77 16.16
N ILE A 85 6.01 2.58 15.69
CA ILE A 85 7.39 2.21 15.40
C ILE A 85 7.55 2.06 13.89
N LEU A 86 8.46 2.83 13.29
CA LEU A 86 8.79 2.74 11.87
C LEU A 86 9.26 1.32 11.53
N GLN A 87 8.59 0.68 10.59
CA GLN A 87 8.92 -0.67 10.11
C GLN A 87 9.66 -0.66 8.79
N SER A 88 9.23 0.20 7.87
CA SER A 88 9.81 0.31 6.55
C SER A 88 9.66 1.72 5.99
N LYS A 89 10.63 2.13 5.18
CA LYS A 89 10.67 3.45 4.53
C LYS A 89 11.20 3.31 3.10
N LYS A 90 10.55 3.99 2.17
CA LYS A 90 10.99 4.12 0.78
C LYS A 90 10.90 5.57 0.33
N ASP A 91 12.00 6.07 -0.23
CA ASP A 91 12.09 7.43 -0.73
C ASP A 91 12.05 7.40 -2.26
N PHE A 92 11.16 8.19 -2.83
CA PHE A 92 11.04 8.41 -4.27
C PHE A 92 11.41 9.87 -4.56
N CYS A 93 12.45 10.05 -5.36
CA CYS A 93 12.89 11.36 -5.80
C CYS A 93 13.31 11.23 -7.26
N PHE A 94 12.55 11.84 -8.16
CA PHE A 94 12.82 11.83 -9.59
C PHE A 94 13.23 13.24 -10.03
N PRO A 95 14.21 13.38 -10.94
CA PRO A 95 14.67 14.71 -11.38
C PRO A 95 13.58 15.52 -12.09
N ASP A 96 12.85 14.89 -13.01
CA ASP A 96 11.92 15.57 -13.94
C ASP A 96 10.47 15.09 -13.78
N GLU A 97 10.21 14.25 -12.78
CA GLU A 97 8.92 13.60 -12.55
C GLU A 97 8.46 13.81 -11.10
N ILE A 98 7.16 13.81 -10.88
CA ILE A 98 6.54 13.88 -9.56
C ILE A 98 5.57 12.72 -9.36
N LEU A 99 5.48 12.19 -8.14
CA LEU A 99 4.45 11.21 -7.79
C LEU A 99 3.23 11.88 -7.19
N MET A 100 2.07 11.66 -7.77
CA MET A 100 0.79 12.13 -7.30
C MET A 100 -0.06 10.94 -6.85
N THR A 101 -0.75 11.09 -5.72
CA THR A 101 -1.71 10.09 -5.25
C THR A 101 -2.84 9.99 -6.26
N TRP A 102 -3.14 8.78 -6.75
CA TRP A 102 -4.20 8.59 -7.74
C TRP A 102 -5.56 8.35 -7.07
N SER A 103 -6.15 9.45 -6.58
CA SER A 103 -7.41 9.41 -5.84
C SER A 103 -7.39 8.37 -4.69
N ASN A 104 -8.47 7.60 -4.52
CA ASN A 104 -8.60 6.56 -3.49
C ASN A 104 -8.23 5.16 -4.01
N ARG A 105 -7.46 5.05 -5.09
CA ARG A 105 -7.08 3.75 -5.68
C ARG A 105 -6.02 3.06 -4.81
N LYS A 106 -6.49 2.23 -3.89
CA LYS A 106 -5.70 1.45 -2.93
C LYS A 106 -6.44 0.18 -2.54
N ALA A 107 -5.73 -0.81 -2.04
CA ALA A 107 -6.33 -2.02 -1.50
C ALA A 107 -5.50 -2.60 -0.36
N PHE A 108 -6.22 -3.28 0.54
CA PHE A 108 -5.67 -3.92 1.72
C PHE A 108 -6.20 -5.35 1.80
N PHE A 109 -5.32 -6.33 1.93
CA PHE A 109 -5.68 -7.74 2.01
C PHE A 109 -4.65 -8.54 2.82
N ASP A 110 -5.00 -9.76 3.21
CA ASP A 110 -4.13 -10.73 3.90
C ASP A 110 -4.29 -12.05 3.13
N SER A 111 -3.61 -12.15 1.99
CA SER A 111 -3.82 -13.22 0.99
C SER A 111 -3.07 -14.50 1.34
N ASP A 112 -1.92 -14.39 2.02
CA ASP A 112 -1.16 -15.54 2.52
C ASP A 112 -1.57 -15.97 3.95
N LYS A 113 -2.47 -15.21 4.59
CA LYS A 113 -3.06 -15.48 5.92
C LYS A 113 -2.04 -15.43 7.05
N ASP A 114 -1.01 -14.61 6.91
CA ASP A 114 0.03 -14.43 7.92
C ASP A 114 -0.29 -13.29 8.91
N HIS A 115 -1.46 -12.64 8.77
CA HIS A 115 -1.90 -11.50 9.56
C HIS A 115 -1.05 -10.23 9.38
N TYR A 116 -0.22 -10.19 8.35
CA TYR A 116 0.44 -9.01 7.83
C TYR A 116 -0.36 -8.51 6.63
N PRO A 117 -0.93 -7.30 6.67
CA PRO A 117 -1.67 -6.80 5.53
C PRO A 117 -0.73 -6.50 4.36
N GLU A 118 -1.01 -7.09 3.21
CA GLU A 118 -0.60 -6.52 1.93
C GLU A 118 -1.34 -5.21 1.71
N SER A 119 -0.57 -4.13 1.61
CA SER A 119 -1.12 -2.79 1.44
C SER A 119 -0.58 -2.19 0.15
N LEU A 120 -1.45 -2.04 -0.85
CA LEU A 120 -1.10 -1.46 -2.14
C LEU A 120 -1.72 -0.09 -2.32
N PHE A 121 -0.96 0.78 -2.99
CA PHE A 121 -1.32 2.15 -3.28
C PHE A 121 -0.96 2.50 -4.71
N ILE A 122 -1.82 3.24 -5.40
CA ILE A 122 -1.58 3.67 -6.78
C ILE A 122 -1.17 5.15 -6.82
N PHE A 123 -0.10 5.40 -7.57
CA PHE A 123 0.41 6.73 -7.85
C PHE A 123 0.43 6.96 -9.35
N SER A 124 0.10 8.18 -9.75
CA SER A 124 0.42 8.70 -11.06
C SER A 124 1.81 9.33 -11.00
N LYS A 125 2.65 9.05 -11.99
CA LYS A 125 3.96 9.69 -12.16
C LYS A 125 3.86 10.65 -13.34
N ASN A 126 4.02 11.93 -13.07
CA ASN A 126 3.71 13.01 -14.02
C ASN A 126 4.95 13.86 -14.25
N ALA A 127 5.00 14.57 -15.37
CA ALA A 127 6.06 15.53 -15.62
C ALA A 127 6.05 16.63 -14.55
N ALA A 128 7.20 16.95 -13.96
CA ALA A 128 7.30 18.04 -13.00
C ALA A 128 6.98 19.41 -13.63
N SER A 129 7.23 19.56 -14.94
CA SER A 129 6.94 20.77 -15.72
C SER A 129 5.49 20.90 -16.17
N ASN A 130 4.73 19.80 -16.20
CA ASN A 130 3.32 19.77 -16.55
C ASN A 130 2.63 18.61 -15.82
N ILE A 131 1.97 18.93 -14.71
CA ILE A 131 1.35 17.92 -13.85
C ILE A 131 0.21 17.14 -14.53
N ASP A 132 -0.35 17.65 -15.62
CA ASP A 132 -1.40 16.97 -16.38
C ASP A 132 -0.80 15.95 -17.37
N GLN A 133 0.51 16.00 -17.61
CA GLN A 133 1.21 15.05 -18.47
C GLN A 133 1.66 13.83 -17.65
N GLN A 134 0.82 12.80 -17.64
CA GLN A 134 1.16 11.51 -17.06
C GLN A 134 2.24 10.79 -17.88
N HIS A 135 3.30 10.34 -17.21
CA HIS A 135 4.37 9.53 -17.80
C HIS A 135 4.22 8.05 -17.45
N ALA A 136 3.73 7.74 -16.25
CA ALA A 136 3.51 6.36 -15.83
C ALA A 136 2.47 6.24 -14.71
N VAL A 137 1.97 5.01 -14.52
CA VAL A 137 1.23 4.56 -13.35
C VAL A 137 2.16 3.70 -12.52
N ILE A 138 2.15 3.86 -11.20
CA ILE A 138 2.93 3.03 -10.28
C ILE A 138 2.02 2.43 -9.21
N LEU A 139 2.00 1.11 -9.12
CA LEU A 139 1.55 0.39 -7.93
C LEU A 139 2.73 0.26 -6.98
N LEU A 140 2.53 0.67 -5.73
CA LEU A 140 3.46 0.44 -4.62
C LEU A 140 2.82 -0.50 -3.61
N LEU A 141 3.45 -1.65 -3.38
CA LEU A 141 3.04 -2.65 -2.40
C LEU A 141 3.99 -2.67 -1.21
N PHE A 142 3.42 -2.59 -0.01
CA PHE A 142 4.07 -2.93 1.25
C PHE A 142 3.74 -4.40 1.59
N HIS A 143 4.78 -5.21 1.77
CA HIS A 143 4.64 -6.58 2.27
C HIS A 143 5.87 -6.96 3.10
N LYS A 144 5.66 -7.36 4.36
CA LYS A 144 6.73 -7.81 5.29
C LYS A 144 7.98 -6.92 5.30
N LYS A 145 7.81 -5.61 5.51
CA LYS A 145 8.88 -4.58 5.53
C LYS A 145 9.65 -4.42 4.21
N GLN A 146 9.17 -5.02 3.12
CA GLN A 146 9.70 -4.87 1.77
C GLN A 146 8.73 -4.07 0.91
N PHE A 147 9.30 -3.45 -0.12
CA PHE A 147 8.56 -2.70 -1.13
C PHE A 147 8.63 -3.40 -2.46
N TYR A 148 7.50 -3.44 -3.16
CA TYR A 148 7.41 -3.98 -4.50
C TYR A 148 6.68 -2.99 -5.38
N THR A 149 7.09 -2.88 -6.64
CA THR A 149 6.44 -1.97 -7.59
C THR A 149 6.06 -2.67 -8.88
N ILE A 150 4.95 -2.23 -9.46
CA ILE A 150 4.60 -2.45 -10.85
C ILE A 150 4.41 -1.07 -11.47
N GLU A 151 5.07 -0.81 -12.59
CA GLU A 151 4.94 0.43 -13.35
C GLU A 151 4.44 0.12 -14.76
N ALA A 152 3.52 0.93 -15.28
CA ALA A 152 3.15 0.94 -16.71
C ALA A 152 3.30 2.35 -17.25
N LYS A 153 3.79 2.50 -18.49
CA LYS A 153 4.26 3.79 -19.00
C LYS A 153 3.38 4.30 -20.13
N ALA A 154 3.14 5.60 -20.16
CA ALA A 154 2.44 6.25 -21.27
C ALA A 154 3.17 6.03 -22.61
N ALA A 155 4.50 5.95 -22.58
CA ALA A 155 5.35 5.76 -23.76
C ALA A 155 5.12 4.43 -24.51
N ASP A 156 4.56 3.41 -23.85
CA ASP A 156 4.15 2.16 -24.49
C ASP A 156 2.63 1.93 -24.45
N SER A 157 1.87 3.02 -24.27
CA SER A 157 0.40 2.98 -24.16
C SER A 157 -0.08 2.06 -23.04
N TYR A 158 0.67 2.02 -21.94
CA TYR A 158 0.41 1.21 -20.74
C TYR A 158 0.29 -0.30 -21.03
N GLN A 159 0.91 -0.78 -22.10
CA GLN A 159 0.81 -2.18 -22.54
C GLN A 159 1.87 -3.09 -21.91
N LYS A 160 2.90 -2.52 -21.27
CA LYS A 160 3.96 -3.30 -20.62
C LYS A 160 4.04 -2.98 -19.14
N ASP A 161 4.25 -4.05 -18.37
CA ASP A 161 4.47 -3.97 -16.93
C ASP A 161 5.96 -4.06 -16.62
N TYR A 162 6.43 -3.10 -15.82
CA TYR A 162 7.79 -3.01 -15.30
C TYR A 162 7.80 -3.31 -13.82
N PHE A 163 8.36 -4.45 -13.44
CA PHE A 163 8.37 -4.94 -12.06
C PHE A 163 9.63 -4.48 -11.31
N SER A 164 9.53 -4.28 -10.00
CA SER A 164 10.71 -4.14 -9.13
C SER A 164 11.56 -5.41 -9.17
N ALA A 165 12.88 -5.28 -9.00
CA ALA A 165 13.82 -6.40 -9.09
C ALA A 165 13.52 -7.56 -8.11
N ASN A 166 12.89 -7.24 -6.97
CA ASN A 166 12.49 -8.22 -5.95
C ASN A 166 11.07 -8.77 -6.15
N PHE A 167 10.31 -8.34 -7.16
CA PHE A 167 8.90 -8.75 -7.36
C PHE A 167 8.72 -10.26 -7.44
N GLU A 168 9.69 -10.98 -8.01
CA GLU A 168 9.64 -12.43 -8.09
C GLU A 168 9.64 -13.14 -6.73
N GLN A 169 10.13 -12.47 -5.69
CA GLN A 169 10.21 -12.99 -4.32
C GLN A 169 8.86 -12.98 -3.59
N LEU A 170 7.82 -12.35 -4.16
CA LEU A 170 6.49 -12.35 -3.56
C LEU A 170 5.91 -13.77 -3.51
N PRO A 171 5.29 -14.17 -2.38
CA PRO A 171 4.52 -15.40 -2.31
C PRO A 171 3.47 -15.46 -3.42
N ALA A 172 3.25 -16.62 -4.02
CA ALA A 172 2.30 -16.77 -5.13
C ALA A 172 0.88 -16.22 -4.82
N PRO A 173 0.27 -16.50 -3.64
CA PRO A 173 -1.05 -15.96 -3.30
C PRO A 173 -1.09 -14.42 -3.30
N VAL A 174 -0.01 -13.79 -2.86
CA VAL A 174 0.12 -12.33 -2.83
C VAL A 174 0.31 -11.79 -4.25
N LYS A 175 1.22 -12.39 -5.01
CA LYS A 175 1.53 -12.01 -6.39
C LYS A 175 0.26 -12.06 -7.26
N ASP A 176 -0.50 -13.15 -7.17
CA ASP A 176 -1.75 -13.33 -7.92
C ASP A 176 -2.79 -12.24 -7.58
N LYS A 177 -2.94 -11.91 -6.30
CA LYS A 177 -3.89 -10.88 -5.86
C LYS A 177 -3.49 -9.48 -6.34
N VAL A 178 -2.20 -9.16 -6.27
CA VAL A 178 -1.64 -7.87 -6.72
C VAL A 178 -1.78 -7.73 -8.23
N LEU A 179 -1.44 -8.76 -9.01
CA LEU A 179 -1.58 -8.75 -10.46
C LEU A 179 -3.05 -8.65 -10.89
N ALA A 180 -3.95 -9.37 -10.21
CA ALA A 180 -5.38 -9.25 -10.48
C ALA A 180 -5.92 -7.84 -10.21
N TYR A 181 -5.46 -7.18 -9.14
CA TYR A 181 -5.78 -5.77 -8.90
C TYR A 181 -5.24 -4.88 -10.03
N TRP A 182 -3.97 -5.06 -10.39
CA TRP A 182 -3.28 -4.26 -11.41
C TRP A 182 -3.90 -4.39 -12.80
N GLN A 183 -4.31 -5.59 -13.20
CA GLN A 183 -4.91 -5.84 -14.51
C GLN A 183 -6.29 -5.19 -14.65
N ASN A 184 -7.06 -5.09 -13.55
CA ASN A 184 -8.37 -4.44 -13.53
C ASN A 184 -8.29 -2.92 -13.33
N LEU A 185 -7.09 -2.39 -13.06
CA LEU A 185 -6.87 -0.97 -12.90
C LEU A 185 -6.87 -0.28 -14.26
N ASP A 186 -7.77 0.69 -14.44
CA ASP A 186 -7.71 1.64 -15.54
C ASP A 186 -6.48 2.56 -15.36
N LYS A 187 -5.59 2.58 -16.35
CA LYS A 187 -4.29 3.26 -16.29
C LYS A 187 -4.27 4.55 -17.08
N GLU A 188 -5.37 4.90 -17.73
CA GLU A 188 -5.54 6.18 -18.38
C GLU A 188 -6.38 7.06 -17.43
N ASP A 189 -5.93 8.31 -17.22
CA ASP A 189 -6.66 9.33 -16.44
C ASP A 189 -7.14 10.43 -17.40
#